data_AF-A0A966QQK2-F1
#
_entry.id   AF-A0A966QQK2-F1
#
_cell.length_a   1.000
_cell.length_b   1.000
_cell.length_c   1.000
_cell.angle_alpha   90.00
_cell.angle_beta   90.00
_cell.angle_gamma   90.00
#
_symmetry.space_group_name_H-M   'P 1'
#
loop_
_entity.id
_entity.type
_entity.pdbx_description
1 polymer ?
#
loop_
_entity_poly.entity_id
_entity_poly.type
_entity_poly.pdbx_seq_one_letter_code
_entity_poly.pdbx_strand_id
1 'polypeptide(L)'
;MQVGALFKPEDFAAYAGQKVLVLCDIEGAEQALLDPQLAPALAGMDLIVESHECLVAGITQTLIERFKPTHQITLVQDDGQRSLQAAPQWFANLAHLDQLLATWEWRSGPTPWLVMRALQ
;
A
#
# COMPACT_ATOMS: atom_id res chain seq x y z
N MET A 1 -2.63 -16.93 -12.86
CA MET A 1 -3.14 -15.59 -12.52
C MET A 1 -4.63 -15.60 -12.75
N GLN A 2 -5.42 -15.37 -11.70
CA GLN A 2 -6.87 -15.22 -11.81
C GLN A 2 -7.17 -13.73 -11.58
N VAL A 3 -8.04 -13.15 -12.41
CA VAL A 3 -8.54 -11.78 -12.21
C VAL A 3 -9.94 -11.90 -11.65
N GLY A 4 -10.18 -11.30 -10.49
CA GLY A 4 -11.47 -11.28 -9.82
C GLY A 4 -12.37 -10.13 -10.27
N ALA A 5 -13.60 -10.09 -9.72
CA ALA A 5 -14.48 -8.93 -9.78
C ALA A 5 -14.26 -8.06 -8.52
N LEU A 6 -15.29 -7.32 -8.10
CA LEU A 6 -15.29 -6.60 -6.84
C LEU A 6 -14.90 -7.53 -5.68
N PHE A 7 -13.90 -7.13 -4.91
CA PHE A 7 -13.46 -7.79 -3.69
C PHE A 7 -13.95 -6.97 -2.49
N LYS A 8 -14.67 -7.61 -1.57
CA LYS A 8 -15.30 -6.98 -0.41
C LYS A 8 -14.65 -7.45 0.89
N PRO A 9 -14.85 -6.74 2.02
CA PRO A 9 -14.30 -7.16 3.31
C PRO A 9 -14.64 -8.62 3.68
N GLU A 10 -15.86 -9.07 3.38
CA GLU A 10 -16.28 -10.45 3.68
C GLU A 10 -15.50 -11.52 2.91
N ASP A 11 -14.91 -11.20 1.75
CA ASP A 11 -14.19 -12.15 0.91
C ASP A 11 -12.87 -12.61 1.55
N PHE A 12 -12.31 -11.84 2.49
CA PHE A 12 -11.15 -12.27 3.27
C PHE A 12 -11.42 -13.54 4.09
N ALA A 13 -12.67 -13.81 4.45
CA ALA A 13 -13.04 -15.00 5.22
C ALA A 13 -12.71 -16.31 4.50
N ALA A 14 -12.71 -16.31 3.16
CA ALA A 14 -12.34 -17.49 2.36
C ALA A 14 -10.88 -17.94 2.58
N TYR A 15 -10.03 -17.04 3.09
CA TYR A 15 -8.62 -17.28 3.32
C TYR A 15 -8.25 -17.39 4.80
N ALA A 16 -9.23 -17.39 5.70
CA ALA A 16 -9.00 -17.47 7.14
C ALA A 16 -8.18 -18.71 7.52
N GLY A 17 -7.17 -18.53 8.39
CA GLY A 17 -6.30 -19.61 8.87
C GLY A 17 -5.22 -20.09 7.89
N GLN A 18 -5.11 -19.47 6.71
CA GLN A 18 -4.07 -19.76 5.73
C GLN A 18 -2.89 -18.78 5.86
N LYS A 19 -1.72 -19.14 5.33
CA LYS A 19 -0.61 -18.21 5.17
C LYS A 19 -0.85 -17.34 3.94
N VAL A 20 -1.23 -16.09 4.16
CA VAL A 20 -1.68 -15.16 3.11
C VAL A 20 -0.84 -13.88 3.17
N LEU A 21 -0.44 -13.39 2.00
CA LEU A 21 0.06 -12.04 1.80
C LEU A 21 -0.99 -11.24 1.02
N VAL A 22 -1.41 -10.12 1.59
CA VAL A 22 -2.26 -9.13 0.93
C VAL A 22 -1.36 -8.03 0.38
N LEU A 23 -1.29 -7.89 -0.94
CA LEU A 23 -0.67 -6.73 -1.60
C LEU A 23 -1.80 -5.83 -2.10
N CYS A 24 -1.88 -4.61 -1.58
CA CYS A 24 -3.04 -3.74 -1.76
C CYS A 24 -2.60 -2.35 -2.23
N ASP A 25 -3.04 -1.99 -3.43
CA ASP A 25 -2.98 -0.65 -4.00
C ASP A 25 -4.37 -0.43 -4.63
N ILE A 26 -5.19 0.40 -3.96
CA ILE A 26 -6.63 0.51 -4.22
C ILE A 26 -7.14 1.96 -4.23
N GLU A 27 -6.23 2.92 -4.39
CA GLU A 27 -6.52 4.30 -4.79
C GLU A 27 -7.63 4.97 -3.94
N GLY A 28 -7.56 4.86 -2.61
CA GLY A 28 -8.45 5.58 -1.68
C GLY A 28 -9.58 4.74 -1.05
N ALA A 29 -9.71 3.46 -1.42
CA ALA A 29 -10.70 2.55 -0.81
C ALA A 29 -10.20 1.82 0.45
N GLU A 30 -8.99 2.14 0.95
CA GLU A 30 -8.32 1.42 2.04
C GLU A 30 -9.14 1.45 3.32
N GLN A 31 -9.77 2.58 3.62
CA GLN A 31 -10.55 2.73 4.85
C GLN A 31 -11.74 1.77 4.89
N ALA A 32 -12.38 1.51 3.75
CA ALA A 32 -13.55 0.64 3.65
C ALA A 32 -13.16 -0.84 3.55
N LEU A 33 -12.06 -1.16 2.85
CA LEU A 33 -11.66 -2.54 2.61
C LEU A 33 -10.84 -3.12 3.78
N LEU A 34 -9.91 -2.35 4.33
CA LEU A 34 -8.91 -2.81 5.31
C LEU A 34 -9.35 -2.47 6.73
N ASP A 35 -10.37 -3.17 7.21
CA ASP A 35 -10.89 -3.03 8.56
C ASP A 35 -11.00 -4.41 9.25
N PRO A 36 -10.13 -4.71 10.24
CA PRO A 36 -10.19 -5.96 11.01
C PRO A 36 -11.50 -6.18 11.79
N GLN A 37 -12.30 -5.13 12.04
CA GLN A 37 -13.61 -5.27 12.66
C GLN A 37 -14.64 -5.84 11.68
N LEU A 38 -14.55 -5.48 10.39
CA LEU A 38 -15.42 -6.00 9.33
C LEU A 38 -14.90 -7.33 8.76
N ALA A 39 -13.58 -7.50 8.70
CA ALA A 39 -12.90 -8.66 8.17
C ALA A 39 -11.88 -9.22 9.18
N PRO A 40 -12.32 -10.00 10.20
CA PRO A 40 -11.43 -10.50 11.26
C PRO A 40 -10.27 -11.37 10.77
N ALA A 41 -10.41 -12.00 9.59
CA ALA A 41 -9.36 -12.82 9.00
C ALA A 41 -8.08 -12.03 8.71
N LEU A 42 -8.18 -10.71 8.49
CA LEU A 42 -7.04 -9.81 8.27
C LEU A 42 -6.05 -9.80 9.44
N ALA A 43 -6.50 -10.10 10.67
CA ALA A 43 -5.63 -10.14 11.85
C ALA A 43 -4.50 -11.19 11.74
N GLY A 44 -4.64 -12.17 10.84
CA GLY A 44 -3.69 -13.25 10.64
C GLY A 44 -2.95 -13.25 9.30
N MET A 45 -3.06 -12.17 8.52
CA MET A 45 -2.46 -12.08 7.19
C MET A 45 -1.32 -11.09 7.20
N ASP A 46 -0.27 -11.33 6.43
CA ASP A 46 0.71 -10.27 6.18
C ASP A 46 0.15 -9.29 5.15
N LEU A 47 0.41 -7.99 5.30
CA LEU A 47 -0.06 -6.97 4.38
C LEU A 47 1.08 -6.05 3.92
N ILE A 48 1.05 -5.71 2.64
CA ILE A 48 1.82 -4.62 2.04
C ILE A 48 0.80 -3.71 1.37
N VAL A 49 0.64 -2.50 1.90
CA VAL A 49 -0.43 -1.58 1.48
C VAL A 49 0.17 -0.26 1.05
N GLU A 50 -0.12 0.19 -0.18
CA GLU A 50 0.08 1.57 -0.57
C GLU A 50 -1.02 2.44 0.05
N SER A 51 -0.63 3.42 0.84
CA SER A 51 -1.54 4.30 1.57
C SER A 51 -1.73 5.60 0.80
N HIS A 52 -2.95 5.86 0.32
CA HIS A 52 -3.26 7.05 -0.49
C HIS A 52 -3.59 8.27 0.37
N GLU A 53 -2.61 8.76 1.14
CA GLU A 53 -2.74 9.93 2.03
C GLU A 53 -3.20 11.20 1.27
N CYS A 54 -2.80 11.33 0.01
CA CYS A 54 -3.20 12.41 -0.87
C CYS A 54 -4.69 12.37 -1.30
N LEU A 55 -5.34 11.20 -1.23
CA LEU A 55 -6.75 11.01 -1.59
C LEU A 55 -7.66 11.05 -0.35
N VAL A 56 -7.23 10.41 0.74
CA VAL A 56 -7.96 10.35 2.00
C VAL A 56 -7.04 10.78 3.14
N ALA A 57 -7.23 12.01 3.61
CA ALA A 57 -6.44 12.56 4.70
C ALA A 57 -6.59 11.74 5.99
N GLY A 58 -5.48 11.39 6.63
CA GLY A 58 -5.38 10.59 7.85
C GLY A 58 -5.46 9.08 7.63
N ILE A 59 -5.52 8.60 6.39
CA ILE A 59 -5.68 7.16 6.12
C ILE A 59 -4.49 6.34 6.61
N THR A 60 -3.26 6.85 6.45
CA THR A 60 -2.05 6.13 6.91
C THR A 60 -2.10 5.87 8.41
N GLN A 61 -2.44 6.91 9.18
CA GLN A 61 -2.56 6.81 10.64
C GLN A 61 -3.73 5.90 11.04
N THR A 62 -4.86 5.99 10.34
CA THR A 62 -6.03 5.13 10.56
C THR A 62 -5.68 3.65 10.40
N LEU A 63 -4.95 3.30 9.33
CA LEU A 63 -4.50 1.92 9.12
C LEU A 63 -3.50 1.49 10.20
N ILE A 64 -2.53 2.33 10.56
CA ILE A 64 -1.61 2.03 11.66
C ILE A 64 -2.37 1.69 12.95
N GLU A 65 -3.35 2.52 13.33
CA GLU A 65 -4.13 2.32 14.56
C GLU A 65 -4.96 1.04 14.53
N ARG A 66 -5.58 0.72 13.38
CA ARG A 66 -6.37 -0.50 13.21
C ARG A 66 -5.55 -1.78 13.33
N PHE A 67 -4.35 -1.77 12.75
CA PHE A 67 -3.54 -2.99 12.63
C PHE A 67 -2.47 -3.13 13.72
N LYS A 68 -2.13 -2.06 14.45
CA LYS A 68 -1.15 -2.10 15.55
C LYS A 68 -1.40 -3.17 16.61
N PRO A 69 -2.65 -3.52 17.00
CA PRO A 69 -2.89 -4.58 17.97
C PRO A 69 -2.52 -5.99 17.46
N THR A 70 -2.49 -6.20 16.15
CA THR A 70 -2.35 -7.53 15.52
C THR A 70 -1.10 -7.65 14.64
N HIS A 71 -0.42 -6.54 14.32
CA HIS A 71 0.70 -6.51 13.39
C HIS A 71 1.91 -5.74 13.93
N GLN A 72 3.10 -6.21 13.58
CA GLN A 72 4.30 -5.39 13.55
C GLN A 72 4.29 -4.56 12.26
N ILE A 73 4.27 -3.23 12.40
CA ILE A 73 4.12 -2.30 11.27
C ILE A 73 5.43 -1.56 11.01
N THR A 74 5.86 -1.56 9.75
CA THR A 74 6.93 -0.70 9.22
C THR A 74 6.32 0.24 8.20
N LEU A 75 6.47 1.55 8.42
CA LEU A 75 6.05 2.59 7.48
C LEU A 75 7.25 2.98 6.62
N VAL A 76 7.13 2.73 5.31
CA VAL A 76 8.07 3.22 4.30
C VAL A 76 7.52 4.54 3.79
N GLN A 77 8.22 5.63 4.11
CA GLN A 77 7.82 6.98 3.72
C GLN A 77 7.95 7.19 2.21
N ASP A 78 7.04 7.96 1.64
CA ASP A 78 7.20 8.57 0.32
C ASP A 78 7.32 10.08 0.52
N ASP A 79 8.53 10.61 0.32
CA ASP A 79 8.82 12.04 0.39
C ASP A 79 8.86 12.69 -1.01
N GLY A 80 8.41 11.96 -2.04
CA GLY A 80 8.43 12.39 -3.44
C GLY A 80 9.80 12.35 -4.09
N GLN A 81 10.87 12.03 -3.36
CA GLN A 81 12.19 11.87 -3.95
C GLN A 81 12.30 10.51 -4.64
N ARG A 82 13.04 10.48 -5.75
CA ARG A 82 13.27 9.26 -6.53
C ARG A 82 14.78 9.06 -6.66
N SER A 83 15.27 7.95 -6.12
CA SER A 83 16.70 7.61 -6.17
C SER A 83 17.06 7.06 -7.55
N LEU A 84 17.95 7.77 -8.25
CA LEU A 84 18.40 7.43 -9.60
C LEU A 84 19.83 6.89 -9.63
N GLN A 85 20.29 6.26 -8.53
CA GLN A 85 21.68 5.84 -8.32
C GLN A 85 22.25 4.89 -9.39
N ALA A 86 21.40 4.28 -10.22
CA ALA A 86 21.80 3.45 -11.36
C ALA A 86 20.93 3.71 -12.61
N ALA A 87 20.55 4.98 -12.85
CA ALA A 87 19.77 5.31 -14.03
C ALA A 87 20.53 4.93 -15.32
N PRO A 88 19.88 4.26 -16.28
CA PRO A 88 20.53 3.88 -17.53
C PRO A 88 20.94 5.12 -18.33
N GLN A 89 21.99 5.01 -19.13
CA GLN A 89 22.57 6.18 -19.81
C GLN A 89 21.57 6.91 -20.72
N TRP A 90 20.63 6.19 -21.34
CA TRP A 90 19.56 6.81 -22.13
C TRP A 90 18.67 7.73 -21.29
N PHE A 91 18.41 7.39 -20.02
CA PHE A 91 17.61 8.19 -19.12
C PHE A 91 18.36 9.45 -18.69
N ALA A 92 19.65 9.30 -18.35
CA ALA A 92 20.51 10.42 -17.97
C ALA A 92 20.68 11.45 -19.11
N ASN A 93 20.50 11.01 -20.37
CA ASN A 93 20.57 11.86 -21.56
C ASN A 93 19.23 12.55 -21.90
N LEU A 94 18.13 12.23 -21.20
CA LEU A 94 16.86 12.94 -21.39
C LEU A 94 16.96 14.38 -20.90
N ALA A 95 16.09 15.27 -21.42
CA ALA A 95 15.95 16.61 -20.85
C ALA A 95 15.50 16.51 -19.38
N HIS A 96 15.90 17.45 -18.52
CA HIS A 96 15.57 17.40 -17.10
C HIS A 96 14.05 17.34 -16.83
N LEU A 97 13.24 17.99 -17.68
CA LEU A 97 11.79 17.89 -17.59
C LEU A 97 11.31 16.44 -17.84
N ASP A 98 11.86 15.77 -18.84
CA ASP A 98 11.49 14.39 -19.16
C ASP A 98 11.97 13.42 -18.07
N GLN A 99 13.14 13.66 -17.47
CA GLN A 99 13.62 12.89 -16.31
C GLN A 99 12.64 13.02 -15.14
N LEU A 100 12.20 14.25 -14.84
CA LEU A 100 11.22 14.51 -13.80
C LEU A 100 9.90 13.80 -14.10
N LEU A 101 9.32 14.02 -15.28
CA LEU A 101 8.03 13.42 -15.68
C LEU A 101 8.07 11.89 -15.65
N ALA A 102 9.18 11.28 -16.07
CA ALA A 102 9.35 9.83 -16.06
C ALA A 102 9.39 9.23 -14.65
N THR A 103 9.80 10.01 -13.64
CA THR A 103 9.89 9.56 -12.24
C THR A 103 8.75 10.06 -11.36
N TRP A 104 7.97 11.03 -11.84
CA TRP A 104 6.90 11.66 -11.05
C TRP A 104 5.68 10.77 -10.86
N GLU A 105 5.45 9.81 -11.78
CA GLU A 105 4.32 8.86 -11.70
C GLU A 105 2.94 9.55 -11.59
N TRP A 106 2.81 10.82 -12.01
CA TRP A 106 1.60 11.63 -11.86
C TRP A 106 1.06 11.71 -10.41
N ARG A 107 1.93 11.52 -9.41
CA ARG A 107 1.53 11.56 -8.00
C ARG A 107 1.09 12.98 -7.62
N SER A 108 -0.11 13.09 -7.05
CA SER A 108 -0.69 14.33 -6.52
C SER A 108 -0.22 14.65 -5.08
N GLY A 109 0.41 13.69 -4.42
CA GLY A 109 0.97 13.78 -3.08
C GLY A 109 1.58 12.44 -2.65
N PRO A 110 2.04 12.31 -1.40
CA PRO A 110 2.75 11.13 -0.93
C PRO A 110 1.85 9.90 -0.85
N THR A 111 2.38 8.74 -1.27
CA THR A 111 1.73 7.43 -1.13
C THR A 111 2.61 6.45 -0.36
N PRO A 112 2.79 6.64 0.96
CA PRO A 112 3.68 5.80 1.74
C PRO A 112 3.18 4.36 1.82
N TRP A 113 4.10 3.42 2.02
CA TRP A 113 3.80 2.00 2.07
C TRP A 113 3.82 1.46 3.50
N LEU A 114 2.76 0.77 3.89
CA LEU A 114 2.66 0.05 5.16
C LEU A 114 3.02 -1.41 4.93
N VAL A 115 4.14 -1.85 5.52
CA VAL A 115 4.52 -3.26 5.59
C VAL A 115 4.13 -3.79 6.96
N MET A 116 3.12 -4.64 7.00
CA MET A 116 2.47 -5.12 8.21
C MET A 116 2.65 -6.64 8.30
N ARG A 117 3.41 -7.10 9.28
CA ARG A 117 3.59 -8.53 9.57
C ARG A 117 2.64 -8.92 10.69
N ALA A 118 1.79 -9.92 10.47
CA ALA A 118 0.91 -10.41 11.52
C ALA A 118 1.73 -10.94 12.71
N LEU A 119 1.28 -10.65 13.94
CA LEU A 119 1.96 -11.08 15.19
C LEU A 119 1.73 -12.56 15.54
N GLN A 120 1.13 -13.34 14.62
CA GLN A 120 0.88 -14.77 14.82
C GLN A 120 2.16 -15.55 15.14
#